data_AF-A0A6J8DV40-F1
#
_entry.id   AF-A0A6J8DV40-F1
#
_cell.length_a   1.000
_cell.length_b   1.000
_cell.length_c   1.000
_cell.angle_alpha   90.00
_cell.angle_beta   90.00
_cell.angle_gamma   90.00
#
_symmetry.space_group_name_H-M   'P 1'
#
loop_
_entity.id
_entity.type
_entity.pdbx_description
1 polymer ?
#
loop_
_entity_poly.entity_id
_entity_poly.type
_entity_poly.pdbx_seq_one_letter_code
_entity_poly.pdbx_strand_id
1 'polypeptide(L)'
;MNAVRDDIASNKIMTVITSGSFGEGLEMRGSDLDMMFVLKAVEVYEDVIPRFNPNKTYFSMERDDVKTGFTQLKLEYCTCTCQDAFKYCELHNGTYFLSSERIKQKYRTKEGHIHGPCISDKNDNIDLAMCFHCKTWISPAVQWVTRSYQISNFHSMWNFHMEPHTLYVNDVEKILKSNSLVYANVSLNHCPKLVKSDIFINAITHSVLCQQSSIKYMYTPYMSKWCSGHAQLIPVDSANSNNKYRYKQYRSCLCTLLQNVYHDVAAGWLMVASLFYKTKQYNKAVHISMYSISKLTPEKLYHDMTMSDINYQSLKLQLFKKRILIDMPKIMLVDFIGFCVNSKLIPDELQIFVSNGQTSFPSTSYAHFLNFLCHYHLENDSQCHDSFQDLQLVIKEHYLITEKREGAAYILLNVALQLLAISSRMTYECCSTY
;
A
#
# COMPACT_ATOMS: atom_id res chain seq x y z
N MET A 1 -3.89 13.33 4.91
CA MET A 1 -4.94 13.01 5.91
C MET A 1 -4.50 11.74 6.63
N ASN A 2 -4.23 11.82 7.94
CA ASN A 2 -3.73 10.70 8.74
C ASN A 2 -4.92 9.94 9.34
N ALA A 3 -4.98 8.63 9.13
CA ALA A 3 -6.09 7.74 9.47
C ALA A 3 -6.35 7.54 10.99
N VAL A 4 -5.64 8.26 11.86
CA VAL A 4 -5.92 8.34 13.30
C VAL A 4 -5.58 9.76 13.74
N ARG A 5 -6.57 10.57 14.11
CA ARG A 5 -6.35 11.95 14.62
C ARG A 5 -6.60 12.12 16.10
N ASP A 6 -7.09 11.10 16.80
CA ASP A 6 -7.14 11.11 18.25
C ASP A 6 -6.10 10.15 18.81
N ASP A 7 -5.10 10.73 19.47
CA ASP A 7 -4.11 10.00 20.24
C ASP A 7 -4.84 9.04 21.20
N ILE A 8 -4.43 7.77 21.22
CA ILE A 8 -4.98 6.78 22.17
C ILE A 8 -4.76 7.30 23.61
N ALA A 9 -3.74 8.14 23.83
CA ALA A 9 -3.47 8.81 25.09
C ALA A 9 -4.44 9.96 25.46
N SER A 10 -5.32 10.41 24.55
CA SER A 10 -6.28 11.47 24.88
C SER A 10 -7.28 11.04 25.96
N ASN A 11 -7.56 11.93 26.93
CA ASN A 11 -8.56 11.74 28.00
C ASN A 11 -10.02 11.66 27.49
N LYS A 12 -10.24 11.58 26.17
CA LYS A 12 -11.56 11.38 25.61
C LYS A 12 -12.08 9.98 26.00
N ILE A 13 -13.36 9.91 26.36
CA ILE A 13 -14.06 8.66 26.70
C ILE A 13 -14.15 7.71 25.49
N MET A 14 -14.01 8.26 24.29
CA MET A 14 -14.20 7.57 23.02
C MET A 14 -13.07 7.92 22.05
N THR A 15 -12.67 6.95 21.24
CA THR A 15 -11.75 7.16 20.10
C THR A 15 -12.53 6.98 18.82
N VAL A 16 -12.38 7.89 17.87
CA VAL A 16 -12.96 7.76 16.54
C VAL A 16 -11.88 7.26 15.58
N ILE A 17 -12.14 6.14 14.91
CA ILE A 17 -11.28 5.59 13.88
C ILE A 17 -12.03 5.68 12.56
N THR A 18 -11.47 6.38 11.58
CA THR A 18 -12.00 6.38 10.21
C THR A 18 -11.40 5.22 9.45
N SER A 19 -12.25 4.39 8.82
CA SER A 19 -11.81 3.25 8.01
C SER A 19 -12.37 3.34 6.58
N GLY A 20 -12.28 2.24 5.85
CA GLY A 20 -12.81 2.17 4.49
C GLY A 20 -12.00 2.93 3.47
N SER A 21 -12.58 3.08 2.28
CA SER A 21 -11.89 3.73 1.17
C SER A 21 -11.49 5.17 1.50
N PHE A 22 -12.42 5.95 2.07
CA PHE A 22 -12.14 7.33 2.47
C PHE A 22 -11.10 7.43 3.59
N GLY A 23 -11.22 6.61 4.65
CA GLY A 23 -10.26 6.58 5.77
C GLY A 23 -8.84 6.19 5.34
N GLU A 24 -8.70 5.41 4.27
CA GLU A 24 -7.42 5.03 3.66
C GLU A 24 -6.88 6.10 2.68
N GLY A 25 -7.64 7.17 2.44
CA GLY A 25 -7.31 8.25 1.52
C GLY A 25 -7.62 7.93 0.06
N LEU A 26 -8.49 6.97 -0.22
CA LEU A 26 -9.02 6.67 -1.55
C LEU A 26 -10.32 7.43 -1.75
N GLU A 27 -10.23 8.58 -2.41
CA GLU A 27 -11.39 9.40 -2.75
C GLU A 27 -12.05 8.86 -4.03
N MET A 28 -12.96 7.89 -3.88
CA MET A 28 -13.77 7.40 -4.99
C MET A 28 -15.13 8.08 -4.97
N ARG A 29 -15.68 8.39 -6.15
CA ARG A 29 -17.00 8.99 -6.27
C ARG A 29 -18.07 8.07 -5.67
N GLY A 30 -18.81 8.57 -4.67
CA GLY A 30 -19.84 7.81 -3.96
C GLY A 30 -19.30 6.87 -2.89
N SER A 31 -18.04 7.05 -2.46
CA SER A 31 -17.57 6.45 -1.23
C SER A 31 -18.29 7.06 -0.04
N ASP A 32 -18.73 6.19 0.85
CA ASP A 32 -19.21 6.48 2.20
C ASP A 32 -18.04 6.68 3.17
N LEU A 33 -18.35 7.30 4.30
CA LEU A 33 -17.44 7.55 5.40
C LEU A 33 -17.67 6.53 6.51
N ASP A 34 -16.82 5.51 6.56
CA ASP A 34 -16.84 4.52 7.65
C ASP A 34 -16.17 5.08 8.91
N MET A 35 -16.92 5.17 10.00
CA MET A 35 -16.41 5.55 11.32
C MET A 35 -16.67 4.46 12.35
N MET A 36 -15.63 4.12 13.11
CA MET A 36 -15.72 3.27 14.27
C MET A 36 -15.53 4.09 15.54
N PHE A 37 -16.50 4.02 16.44
CA PHE A 37 -16.47 4.64 17.76
C PHE A 37 -16.04 3.61 18.80
N VAL A 38 -14.80 3.72 19.26
CA VAL A 38 -14.22 2.80 20.24
C VAL A 38 -14.35 3.38 21.65
N LEU A 39 -15.16 2.74 22.49
CA LEU A 39 -15.36 3.14 23.88
C LEU A 39 -14.16 2.75 24.74
N LYS A 40 -13.37 3.74 25.18
CA LYS A 40 -12.14 3.50 25.97
C LYS A 40 -12.42 2.97 27.37
N ALA A 41 -13.60 3.25 27.94
CA ALA A 41 -13.97 2.80 29.28
C ALA A 41 -14.34 1.31 29.36
N VAL A 42 -14.40 0.62 28.22
CA VAL A 42 -14.78 -0.79 28.10
C VAL A 42 -13.62 -1.58 27.50
N GLU A 43 -13.29 -2.71 28.11
CA GLU A 43 -12.25 -3.61 27.63
C GLU A 43 -12.82 -5.03 27.45
N VAL A 44 -12.47 -5.65 26.33
CA VAL A 44 -12.92 -7.00 25.98
C VAL A 44 -11.73 -7.95 25.97
N TYR A 45 -11.95 -9.15 26.48
CA TYR A 45 -10.93 -10.19 26.61
C TYR A 45 -11.45 -11.54 26.15
N GLU A 46 -10.54 -12.36 25.62
CA GLU A 46 -10.88 -13.72 25.22
C GLU A 46 -10.97 -14.66 26.44
N ASP A 47 -9.94 -14.72 27.30
CA ASP A 47 -9.88 -15.69 28.39
C ASP A 47 -9.72 -15.05 29.79
N VAL A 48 -8.63 -14.33 30.05
CA VAL A 48 -8.28 -13.82 31.39
C VAL A 48 -8.06 -12.32 31.35
N ILE A 49 -8.62 -11.60 32.34
CA ILE A 49 -8.35 -10.17 32.54
C ILE A 49 -6.90 -10.02 33.01
N PRO A 50 -5.98 -9.47 32.19
CA PRO A 50 -4.55 -9.52 32.47
C PRO A 50 -4.14 -8.55 33.60
N ARG A 51 -4.87 -7.44 33.76
CA ARG A 51 -4.70 -6.46 34.85
C ARG A 51 -6.02 -5.77 35.15
N PHE A 52 -6.62 -6.10 36.30
CA PHE A 52 -7.87 -5.50 36.74
C PHE A 52 -7.71 -4.00 37.05
N ASN A 53 -8.59 -3.18 36.51
CA ASN A 53 -8.69 -1.75 36.76
C ASN A 53 -10.14 -1.42 37.14
N PRO A 54 -10.41 -0.99 38.39
CA PRO A 54 -11.78 -0.74 38.84
C PRO A 54 -12.48 0.42 38.11
N ASN A 55 -11.75 1.21 37.31
CA ASN A 55 -12.30 2.28 36.48
C ASN A 55 -12.65 1.83 35.04
N LYS A 56 -12.56 0.52 34.74
CA LYS A 56 -12.94 -0.06 33.44
C LYS A 56 -14.06 -1.10 33.60
N THR A 57 -14.97 -1.12 32.63
CA THR A 57 -15.95 -2.20 32.48
C THR A 57 -15.35 -3.32 31.65
N TYR A 58 -15.55 -4.57 32.07
CA TYR A 58 -14.94 -5.75 31.48
C TYR A 58 -15.99 -6.68 30.88
N PHE A 59 -15.76 -7.07 29.63
CA PHE A 59 -16.47 -8.16 28.98
C PHE A 59 -15.52 -9.32 28.63
N SER A 60 -15.99 -10.54 28.79
CA SER A 60 -15.36 -11.77 28.27
C SER A 60 -16.06 -12.22 26.98
N MET A 61 -15.32 -12.87 26.08
CA MET A 61 -15.85 -13.44 24.85
C MET A 61 -16.27 -14.89 25.10
N GLU A 62 -17.56 -15.19 24.94
CA GLU A 62 -18.05 -16.56 24.94
C GLU A 62 -17.96 -17.15 23.52
N ARG A 63 -17.43 -18.38 23.43
CA ARG A 63 -17.14 -19.05 22.16
C ARG A 63 -18.09 -20.19 21.84
N ASP A 64 -18.80 -20.68 22.84
CA ASP A 64 -19.65 -21.87 22.69
C ASP A 64 -20.83 -21.54 21.78
N ASP A 65 -21.07 -22.39 20.78
CA ASP A 65 -22.20 -22.33 19.86
C ASP A 65 -22.37 -21.05 19.04
N VAL A 66 -21.32 -20.22 18.89
CA VAL A 66 -21.39 -19.00 18.08
C VAL A 66 -20.95 -19.25 16.64
N LYS A 67 -21.74 -18.73 15.68
CA LYS A 67 -21.42 -18.77 14.25
C LYS A 67 -20.08 -18.06 13.97
N THR A 68 -19.27 -18.63 13.08
CA THR A 68 -18.02 -18.01 12.60
C THR A 68 -18.22 -16.54 12.22
N GLY A 69 -17.38 -15.67 12.80
CA GLY A 69 -17.43 -14.21 12.61
C GLY A 69 -18.25 -13.46 13.66
N PHE A 70 -18.87 -14.15 14.61
CA PHE A 70 -19.61 -13.57 15.72
C PHE A 70 -19.03 -14.03 17.07
N THR A 71 -19.29 -13.27 18.13
CA THR A 71 -18.98 -13.62 19.53
C THR A 71 -20.05 -13.04 20.43
N GLN A 72 -20.30 -13.68 21.58
CA GLN A 72 -21.14 -13.13 22.63
C GLN A 72 -20.25 -12.47 23.69
N LEU A 73 -20.64 -11.28 24.13
CA LEU A 73 -19.89 -10.54 25.14
C LEU A 73 -20.61 -10.67 26.48
N LYS A 74 -20.03 -11.45 27.38
CA LYS A 74 -20.50 -11.64 28.75
C LYS A 74 -19.92 -10.56 29.65
N LEU A 75 -20.76 -9.92 30.46
CA LEU A 75 -20.34 -8.91 31.41
C LEU A 75 -19.69 -9.59 32.64
N GLU A 76 -18.41 -9.32 32.86
CA GLU A 76 -17.67 -9.85 34.02
C GLU A 76 -17.61 -8.83 35.17
N TYR A 77 -17.48 -7.54 34.83
CA TYR A 77 -17.42 -6.47 35.83
C TYR A 77 -17.90 -5.15 35.23
N CYS A 78 -18.70 -4.39 36.00
CA CYS A 78 -19.21 -3.08 35.59
C CYS A 78 -18.83 -2.00 36.59
N THR A 79 -18.37 -0.87 36.08
CA THR A 79 -18.05 0.31 36.90
C THR A 79 -19.25 1.23 37.05
N CYS A 80 -19.28 1.99 38.14
CA CYS A 80 -20.25 3.08 38.29
C CYS A 80 -20.09 4.17 37.21
N THR A 81 -18.88 4.38 36.70
CA THR A 81 -18.59 5.35 35.64
C THR A 81 -19.11 4.95 34.25
N CYS A 82 -19.47 3.68 34.04
CA CYS A 82 -19.93 3.18 32.75
C CYS A 82 -21.27 2.43 32.88
N GLN A 83 -22.17 2.96 33.72
CA GLN A 83 -23.54 2.43 33.89
C GLN A 83 -24.31 2.34 32.57
N ASP A 84 -23.96 3.16 31.56
CA ASP A 84 -24.60 3.09 30.26
C ASP A 84 -24.35 1.75 29.55
N ALA A 85 -23.16 1.16 29.68
CA ALA A 85 -22.89 -0.16 29.09
C ALA A 85 -23.81 -1.23 29.69
N PHE A 86 -24.06 -1.17 31.00
CA PHE A 86 -24.95 -2.10 31.70
C PHE A 86 -26.40 -2.01 31.21
N LYS A 87 -26.88 -0.81 30.84
CA LYS A 87 -28.25 -0.61 30.32
C LYS A 87 -28.49 -1.38 29.00
N TYR A 88 -27.44 -1.70 28.26
CA TYR A 88 -27.53 -2.46 27.03
C TYR A 88 -27.32 -3.97 27.23
N CYS A 89 -27.10 -4.43 28.47
CA CYS A 89 -27.01 -5.85 28.78
C CYS A 89 -28.40 -6.49 28.96
N GLU A 90 -28.48 -7.78 28.68
CA GLU A 90 -29.64 -8.64 28.86
C GLU A 90 -29.27 -9.83 29.74
N LEU A 91 -30.17 -10.19 30.66
CA LEU A 91 -29.96 -11.32 31.57
C LEU A 91 -30.46 -12.60 30.91
N HIS A 92 -29.55 -13.54 30.69
CA HIS A 92 -29.83 -14.88 30.16
C HIS A 92 -29.24 -15.91 31.13
N ASN A 93 -30.08 -16.78 31.70
CA ASN A 93 -29.68 -17.83 32.65
C ASN A 93 -28.78 -17.33 33.80
N GLY A 94 -29.12 -16.17 34.37
CA GLY A 94 -28.36 -15.57 35.48
C GLY A 94 -27.08 -14.85 35.06
N THR A 95 -26.77 -14.81 33.77
CA THR A 95 -25.58 -14.15 33.21
C THR A 95 -25.98 -12.96 32.35
N TYR A 96 -25.26 -11.84 32.48
CA TYR A 96 -25.51 -10.63 31.68
C TYR A 96 -24.71 -10.65 30.39
N PHE A 97 -25.37 -10.47 29.26
CA PHE A 97 -24.78 -10.41 27.92
C PHE A 97 -25.04 -9.07 27.27
N LEU A 98 -24.08 -8.55 26.51
CA LEU A 98 -24.26 -7.32 25.77
C LEU A 98 -25.18 -7.51 24.56
N SER A 99 -26.25 -6.73 24.48
CA SER A 99 -27.16 -6.73 23.34
C SER A 99 -26.71 -5.69 22.30
N SER A 100 -26.13 -6.17 21.19
CA SER A 100 -25.77 -5.29 20.06
C SER A 100 -27.00 -4.58 19.48
N GLU A 101 -28.17 -5.20 19.53
CA GLU A 101 -29.41 -4.59 19.01
C GLU A 101 -29.86 -3.39 19.85
N ARG A 102 -29.79 -3.48 21.18
CA ARG A 102 -30.08 -2.35 22.07
C ARG A 102 -29.14 -1.17 21.83
N ILE A 103 -27.85 -1.45 21.61
CA ILE A 103 -26.86 -0.41 21.28
C ILE A 103 -27.24 0.27 19.97
N LYS A 104 -27.44 -0.51 18.89
CA LYS A 104 -27.79 0.05 17.58
C LYS A 104 -29.06 0.89 17.65
N GLN A 105 -30.10 0.40 18.32
CA GLN A 105 -31.36 1.11 18.47
C GLN A 105 -31.22 2.41 19.28
N LYS A 106 -30.32 2.45 20.26
CA LYS A 106 -30.05 3.66 21.04
C LYS A 106 -29.37 4.76 20.21
N TYR A 107 -28.42 4.39 19.37
CA TYR A 107 -27.63 5.34 18.57
C TYR A 107 -28.24 5.63 17.20
N ARG A 108 -29.31 4.93 16.82
CA ARG A 108 -30.05 5.16 15.59
C ARG A 108 -30.70 6.55 15.59
N THR A 109 -30.41 7.35 14.56
CA THR A 109 -31.10 8.62 14.33
C THR A 109 -32.49 8.39 13.73
N LYS A 110 -33.40 9.36 13.85
CA LYS A 110 -34.77 9.23 13.31
C LYS A 110 -34.82 8.89 11.82
N GLU A 111 -33.84 9.39 11.07
CA GLU A 111 -33.78 9.22 9.61
C GLU A 111 -32.78 8.13 9.17
N GLY A 112 -31.93 7.66 10.08
CA GLY A 112 -30.95 6.62 9.81
C GLY A 112 -31.55 5.22 9.84
N HIS A 113 -30.81 4.29 9.26
CA HIS A 113 -31.18 2.89 9.24
C HIS A 113 -30.04 2.00 9.74
N ILE A 114 -30.38 0.77 10.10
CA ILE A 114 -29.43 -0.21 10.62
C ILE A 114 -29.14 -1.22 9.52
N HIS A 115 -27.87 -1.46 9.21
CA HIS A 115 -27.44 -2.56 8.35
C HIS A 115 -26.25 -3.29 8.99
N GLY A 116 -26.39 -4.60 9.18
CA GLY A 116 -25.38 -5.38 9.90
C GLY A 116 -25.03 -4.79 11.29
N PRO A 117 -23.73 -4.52 11.56
CA PRO A 117 -23.29 -3.88 12.80
C PRO A 117 -23.35 -2.34 12.76
N CYS A 118 -23.63 -1.75 11.60
CA CYS A 118 -23.52 -0.31 11.36
C CYS A 118 -24.87 0.41 11.43
N ILE A 119 -24.80 1.71 11.69
CA ILE A 119 -25.90 2.66 11.60
C ILE A 119 -25.53 3.65 10.51
N SER A 120 -26.35 3.73 9.46
CA SER A 120 -26.17 4.68 8.38
C SER A 120 -27.04 5.92 8.59
N ASP A 121 -26.58 7.05 8.06
CA ASP A 121 -27.43 8.22 7.90
C ASP A 121 -28.50 7.98 6.81
N LYS A 122 -29.33 8.99 6.54
CA LYS A 122 -30.43 8.88 5.57
C LYS A 122 -29.94 8.67 4.13
N ASN A 123 -28.72 9.13 3.84
CA ASN A 123 -28.18 9.21 2.48
C ASN A 123 -27.10 8.16 2.22
N ASP A 124 -26.83 7.28 3.18
CA ASP A 124 -25.75 6.29 3.15
C ASP A 124 -24.38 6.91 2.89
N ASN A 125 -24.18 8.13 3.39
CA ASN A 125 -22.93 8.86 3.27
C ASN A 125 -21.99 8.54 4.44
N ILE A 126 -22.54 8.10 5.58
CA ILE A 126 -21.77 7.84 6.79
C ILE A 126 -22.26 6.54 7.42
N ASP A 127 -21.32 5.63 7.64
CA ASP A 127 -21.53 4.36 8.33
C ASP A 127 -20.87 4.38 9.70
N LEU A 128 -21.66 4.21 10.75
CA LEU A 128 -21.20 4.28 12.13
C LEU A 128 -21.23 2.91 12.79
N ALA A 129 -20.08 2.44 13.26
CA ALA A 129 -19.96 1.23 14.06
C ALA A 129 -19.56 1.57 15.50
N MET A 130 -20.33 1.06 16.47
CA MET A 130 -19.93 1.10 17.88
C MET A 130 -19.03 -0.10 18.17
N CYS A 131 -17.84 0.16 18.68
CA CYS A 131 -16.81 -0.85 18.85
C CYS A 131 -16.27 -0.86 20.28
N PHE A 132 -15.80 -2.05 20.68
CA PHE A 132 -15.05 -2.24 21.91
C PHE A 132 -13.66 -2.73 21.57
N HIS A 133 -12.66 -2.21 22.28
CA HIS A 133 -11.29 -2.61 22.03
C HIS A 133 -11.02 -3.97 22.70
N CYS A 134 -10.64 -4.96 21.89
CA CYS A 134 -10.08 -6.21 22.37
C CYS A 134 -8.54 -6.08 22.40
N LYS A 135 -7.93 -6.24 23.57
CA LYS A 135 -6.46 -6.10 23.72
C LYS A 135 -5.69 -7.30 23.19
N THR A 136 -6.36 -8.43 23.00
CA THR A 136 -5.76 -9.68 22.54
C THR A 136 -6.33 -10.08 21.19
N TRP A 137 -5.48 -10.57 20.30
CA TRP A 137 -5.97 -11.21 19.08
C TRP A 137 -6.70 -12.49 19.44
N ILE A 138 -7.90 -12.65 18.89
CA ILE A 138 -8.65 -13.89 19.10
C ILE A 138 -7.96 -15.06 18.40
N SER A 139 -8.01 -16.26 18.98
CA SER A 139 -7.26 -17.43 18.46
C SER A 139 -7.45 -17.68 16.95
N PRO A 140 -8.67 -17.62 16.38
CA PRO A 140 -8.85 -17.71 14.94
C PRO A 140 -8.11 -16.59 14.17
N ALA A 141 -8.16 -15.35 14.65
CA ALA A 141 -7.51 -14.21 14.02
C ALA A 141 -5.98 -14.27 14.12
N VAL A 142 -5.42 -14.87 15.18
CA VAL A 142 -3.97 -15.07 15.32
C VAL A 142 -3.42 -15.87 14.13
N GLN A 143 -4.13 -16.91 13.68
CA GLN A 143 -3.72 -17.69 12.51
C GLN A 143 -3.72 -16.87 11.21
N TRP A 144 -4.66 -15.93 11.06
CA TRP A 144 -4.69 -15.03 9.91
C TRP A 144 -3.57 -13.99 9.96
N VAL A 145 -3.42 -13.32 11.11
CA VAL A 145 -2.39 -12.29 11.31
C VAL A 145 -1.00 -12.89 11.12
N THR A 146 -0.74 -14.09 11.64
CA THR A 146 0.56 -14.77 11.46
C THR A 146 0.85 -15.17 10.02
N ARG A 147 -0.17 -15.54 9.22
CA ARG A 147 0.00 -15.72 7.76
C ARG A 147 0.32 -14.39 7.08
N SER A 148 -0.37 -13.33 7.47
CA SER A 148 -0.19 -11.99 6.92
C SER A 148 1.11 -11.33 7.37
N TYR A 149 1.73 -11.72 8.48
CA TYR A 149 3.02 -11.18 8.95
C TYR A 149 4.16 -11.36 7.93
N GLN A 150 4.04 -12.36 7.05
CA GLN A 150 4.94 -12.56 5.92
C GLN A 150 4.79 -11.45 4.84
N ILE A 151 3.70 -10.69 4.87
CA ILE A 151 3.32 -9.63 3.92
C ILE A 151 3.20 -8.25 4.63
N SER A 152 2.82 -8.19 5.91
CA SER A 152 2.44 -6.98 6.64
C SER A 152 3.61 -6.16 7.19
N ASN A 153 4.85 -6.63 7.03
CA ASN A 153 6.03 -5.76 7.19
C ASN A 153 5.96 -4.52 6.26
N PHE A 154 5.07 -4.50 5.27
CA PHE A 154 4.75 -3.31 4.48
C PHE A 154 3.76 -2.32 5.11
N HIS A 155 2.83 -2.76 5.96
CA HIS A 155 1.78 -1.86 6.47
C HIS A 155 2.26 -0.98 7.63
N SER A 156 3.22 -1.47 8.43
CA SER A 156 3.92 -0.67 9.45
C SER A 156 4.83 0.43 8.87
N MET A 157 5.18 0.36 7.57
CA MET A 157 5.99 1.37 6.87
C MET A 157 5.30 2.73 6.72
N TRP A 158 3.97 2.82 6.85
CA TRP A 158 3.21 4.05 6.59
C TRP A 158 2.99 4.94 7.83
N ASN A 159 3.24 4.42 9.04
CA ASN A 159 2.89 5.10 10.30
C ASN A 159 4.08 5.59 11.14
N PHE A 160 5.33 5.42 10.69
CA PHE A 160 6.52 5.89 11.41
C PHE A 160 7.47 6.68 10.51
N HIS A 161 8.05 7.75 11.06
CA HIS A 161 9.38 8.21 10.64
C HIS A 161 10.39 7.13 11.06
N MET A 162 11.00 6.38 10.14
CA MET A 162 12.24 5.61 10.44
C MET A 162 12.97 5.06 9.20
N GLU A 163 14.29 4.92 9.35
CA GLU A 163 15.23 4.34 8.40
C GLU A 163 15.20 2.79 8.37
N PRO A 164 15.46 2.14 7.21
CA PRO A 164 15.08 0.73 6.95
C PRO A 164 16.07 -0.36 7.43
N HIS A 165 17.18 0.00 8.09
CA HIS A 165 18.35 -0.89 8.20
C HIS A 165 18.24 -2.03 9.24
N THR A 166 17.30 -1.96 10.19
CA THR A 166 17.15 -2.94 11.27
C THR A 166 16.34 -4.19 10.91
N LEU A 167 15.69 -4.23 9.74
CA LEU A 167 14.75 -5.30 9.35
C LEU A 167 15.38 -6.48 8.60
N TYR A 168 16.62 -6.38 8.12
CA TYR A 168 17.09 -7.27 7.04
C TYR A 168 17.62 -8.65 7.48
N VAL A 169 17.98 -8.86 8.75
CA VAL A 169 18.73 -10.06 9.17
C VAL A 169 17.88 -11.04 10.00
N ASN A 170 17.11 -10.55 10.97
CA ASN A 170 16.46 -11.42 11.96
C ASN A 170 15.19 -12.12 11.47
N ASP A 171 14.46 -11.51 10.52
CA ASP A 171 13.18 -12.04 10.06
C ASP A 171 13.34 -13.08 8.94
N VAL A 172 14.37 -12.93 8.09
CA VAL A 172 14.73 -13.92 7.06
C VAL A 172 15.20 -15.23 7.70
N GLU A 173 15.97 -15.15 8.79
CA GLU A 173 16.46 -16.34 9.50
C GLU A 173 15.34 -17.11 10.21
N LYS A 174 14.30 -16.41 10.68
CA LYS A 174 13.09 -17.02 11.28
C LYS A 174 12.20 -17.72 10.24
N ILE A 175 12.04 -17.12 9.06
CA ILE A 175 11.28 -17.69 7.94
C ILE A 175 11.93 -18.98 7.41
N LEU A 176 13.26 -19.03 7.39
CA LEU A 176 14.01 -20.22 6.94
C LEU A 176 14.03 -21.37 7.95
N LYS A 177 13.78 -21.11 9.25
CA LYS A 177 13.83 -22.12 10.33
C LYS A 177 12.48 -22.78 10.65
N SER A 178 11.35 -22.32 10.10
CA SER A 178 10.04 -22.94 10.35
C SER A 178 9.81 -24.16 9.45
N ASN A 179 9.92 -25.36 10.03
CA ASN A 179 9.86 -26.71 9.40
C ASN A 179 8.51 -27.13 8.75
N SER A 180 7.66 -26.22 8.26
CA SER A 180 6.32 -26.57 7.77
C SER A 180 6.25 -27.10 6.32
N LEU A 181 7.38 -27.46 5.69
CA LEU A 181 7.42 -27.87 4.28
C LEU A 181 7.59 -29.38 4.04
N VAL A 182 7.71 -30.21 5.07
CA VAL A 182 7.97 -31.66 4.92
C VAL A 182 6.69 -32.47 4.59
N TYR A 183 5.49 -31.97 4.90
CA TYR A 183 4.24 -32.75 4.70
C TYR A 183 3.58 -32.63 3.32
N ALA A 184 4.08 -31.78 2.42
CA ALA A 184 3.48 -31.61 1.09
C ALA A 184 3.91 -32.66 0.05
N ASN A 185 4.95 -33.46 0.35
CA ASN A 185 5.56 -34.38 -0.63
C ASN A 185 4.82 -35.70 -0.85
N VAL A 186 3.88 -36.09 0.02
CA VAL A 186 3.29 -37.45 -0.02
C VAL A 186 1.94 -37.50 -0.76
N SER A 187 1.25 -36.38 -0.98
CA SER A 187 -0.13 -36.40 -1.53
C SER A 187 -0.27 -36.05 -3.03
N LEU A 188 0.82 -35.87 -3.79
CA LEU A 188 0.76 -35.35 -5.17
C LEU A 188 0.87 -36.40 -6.30
N ASN A 189 0.99 -37.69 -5.99
CA ASN A 189 1.10 -38.72 -7.04
C ASN A 189 -0.23 -39.16 -7.69
N HIS A 190 -1.39 -38.54 -7.38
CA HIS A 190 -2.70 -39.08 -7.78
C HIS A 190 -3.71 -38.04 -8.31
N CYS A 191 -3.32 -37.10 -9.18
CA CYS A 191 -4.34 -36.34 -9.93
C CYS A 191 -3.86 -35.79 -11.28
N PRO A 192 -4.20 -36.43 -12.41
CA PRO A 192 -3.94 -35.90 -13.74
C PRO A 192 -5.19 -35.18 -14.25
N LYS A 193 -5.26 -33.86 -14.02
CA LYS A 193 -6.02 -32.84 -14.78
C LYS A 193 -6.35 -31.67 -13.87
N LEU A 194 -5.63 -30.55 -14.02
CA LEU A 194 -6.15 -29.18 -13.83
C LEU A 194 -5.06 -28.15 -14.17
N VAL A 195 -5.41 -27.24 -15.07
CA VAL A 195 -4.68 -26.02 -15.51
C VAL A 195 -4.56 -24.97 -14.36
N LYS A 196 -4.54 -25.43 -13.10
CA LYS A 196 -4.20 -24.65 -11.90
C LYS A 196 -2.78 -24.94 -11.42
N SER A 197 -2.00 -25.71 -12.19
CA SER A 197 -0.64 -26.11 -11.86
C SER A 197 0.35 -24.96 -11.85
N ASP A 198 0.15 -23.88 -12.60
CA ASP A 198 1.21 -22.88 -12.76
C ASP A 198 1.46 -22.07 -11.49
N ILE A 199 0.43 -21.71 -10.73
CA ILE A 199 0.64 -20.92 -9.50
C ILE A 199 1.33 -21.76 -8.42
N PHE A 200 0.94 -23.03 -8.29
CA PHE A 200 1.47 -23.92 -7.25
C PHE A 200 2.84 -24.51 -7.63
N ILE A 201 3.03 -24.87 -8.90
CA ILE A 201 4.35 -25.24 -9.43
C ILE A 201 5.27 -24.02 -9.34
N ASN A 202 4.86 -22.82 -9.75
CA ASN A 202 5.71 -21.63 -9.62
C ASN A 202 6.05 -21.29 -8.16
N ALA A 203 5.17 -21.55 -7.19
CA ALA A 203 5.45 -21.36 -5.76
C ALA A 203 6.40 -22.42 -5.16
N ILE A 204 6.29 -23.68 -5.62
CA ILE A 204 7.21 -24.77 -5.25
C ILE A 204 8.58 -24.54 -5.91
N THR A 205 8.58 -24.22 -7.20
CA THR A 205 9.75 -23.81 -7.97
C THR A 205 10.39 -22.55 -7.36
N HIS A 206 9.62 -21.58 -6.88
CA HIS A 206 10.10 -20.44 -6.09
C HIS A 206 10.81 -20.87 -4.81
N SER A 207 10.26 -21.82 -4.04
CA SER A 207 10.87 -22.31 -2.80
C SER A 207 12.14 -23.16 -3.04
N VAL A 208 12.17 -23.91 -4.14
CA VAL A 208 13.31 -24.79 -4.52
C VAL A 208 14.43 -24.00 -5.18
N LEU A 209 14.12 -23.00 -6.01
CA LEU A 209 15.12 -22.22 -6.76
C LEU A 209 15.71 -21.05 -5.95
N CYS A 210 15.02 -20.51 -4.95
CA CYS A 210 15.54 -19.42 -4.12
C CYS A 210 16.72 -19.81 -3.21
N GLN A 211 17.09 -21.10 -3.14
CA GLN A 211 18.30 -21.55 -2.44
C GLN A 211 19.57 -21.39 -3.28
N GLN A 212 19.47 -21.14 -4.60
CA GLN A 212 20.60 -20.87 -5.47
C GLN A 212 20.59 -19.40 -5.91
N SER A 213 21.63 -18.64 -5.54
CA SER A 213 21.78 -17.22 -5.87
C SER A 213 21.59 -16.94 -7.36
N SER A 214 22.11 -17.82 -8.22
CA SER A 214 22.05 -17.72 -9.69
C SER A 214 20.64 -17.63 -10.28
N ILE A 215 19.64 -18.27 -9.65
CA ILE A 215 18.29 -18.38 -10.22
C ILE A 215 17.39 -17.21 -9.78
N LYS A 216 17.64 -16.66 -8.60
CA LYS A 216 17.02 -15.40 -8.14
C LYS A 216 17.23 -14.26 -9.15
N TYR A 217 18.35 -14.28 -9.87
CA TYR A 217 18.73 -13.25 -10.84
C TYR A 217 17.94 -13.30 -12.15
N MET A 218 17.67 -14.49 -12.70
CA MET A 218 16.83 -14.60 -13.90
C MET A 218 15.35 -14.33 -13.60
N TYR A 219 14.93 -14.61 -12.36
CA TYR A 219 13.53 -14.52 -11.95
C TYR A 219 13.10 -13.10 -11.59
N THR A 220 14.01 -12.27 -11.08
CA THR A 220 13.69 -10.90 -10.64
C THR A 220 13.15 -10.02 -11.77
N PRO A 221 13.78 -9.94 -12.96
CA PRO A 221 13.22 -9.19 -14.09
C PRO A 221 11.91 -9.77 -14.61
N TYR A 222 11.76 -11.10 -14.57
CA TYR A 222 10.53 -11.77 -14.98
C TYR A 222 9.35 -11.43 -14.06
N MET A 223 9.56 -11.53 -12.74
CA MET A 223 8.55 -11.18 -11.74
C MET A 223 8.23 -9.70 -11.78
N SER A 224 9.24 -8.85 -11.92
CA SER A 224 9.02 -7.42 -12.06
C SER A 224 8.14 -7.11 -13.27
N LYS A 225 8.47 -7.69 -14.44
CA LYS A 225 7.68 -7.56 -15.67
C LYS A 225 6.27 -8.15 -15.54
N TRP A 226 6.11 -9.25 -14.83
CA TRP A 226 4.81 -9.89 -14.59
C TRP A 226 3.93 -9.04 -13.67
N CYS A 227 4.46 -8.62 -12.52
CA CYS A 227 3.78 -7.74 -11.57
C CYS A 227 3.41 -6.41 -12.23
N SER A 228 4.35 -5.79 -12.96
CA SER A 228 4.07 -4.55 -13.69
C SER A 228 3.03 -4.74 -14.77
N GLY A 229 3.14 -5.80 -15.59
CA GLY A 229 2.20 -6.09 -16.66
C GLY A 229 0.79 -6.32 -16.15
N HIS A 230 0.64 -7.02 -15.02
CA HIS A 230 -0.66 -7.27 -14.42
C HIS A 230 -1.26 -5.99 -13.81
N ALA A 231 -0.48 -5.27 -13.00
CA ALA A 231 -0.92 -4.04 -12.35
C ALA A 231 -1.36 -2.96 -13.35
N GLN A 232 -0.64 -2.84 -14.47
CA GLN A 232 -0.92 -1.87 -15.53
C GLN A 232 -2.25 -2.12 -16.25
N LEU A 233 -2.80 -3.32 -16.20
CA LEU A 233 -4.06 -3.66 -16.88
C LEU A 233 -5.29 -3.57 -15.97
N ILE A 234 -5.09 -3.39 -14.65
CA ILE A 234 -6.21 -3.33 -13.70
C ILE A 234 -6.96 -2.01 -13.90
N PRO A 235 -8.26 -2.03 -14.23
CA PRO A 235 -9.01 -0.81 -14.50
C PRO A 235 -9.33 -0.10 -13.18
N VAL A 236 -8.59 0.97 -12.89
CA VAL A 236 -8.82 1.75 -11.65
C VAL A 236 -10.05 2.66 -11.79
N ASP A 237 -10.38 3.11 -13.01
CA ASP A 237 -11.40 4.15 -13.26
C ASP A 237 -12.57 3.71 -14.17
N SER A 238 -13.04 2.46 -14.06
CA SER A 238 -14.19 2.03 -14.87
C SER A 238 -15.50 2.70 -14.41
N ALA A 239 -16.04 3.63 -15.20
CA ALA A 239 -17.21 4.45 -14.86
C ALA A 239 -18.44 3.66 -14.38
N ASN A 240 -18.57 2.38 -14.78
CA ASN A 240 -19.74 1.54 -14.51
C ASN A 240 -19.56 0.52 -13.37
N SER A 241 -18.43 0.50 -12.65
CA SER A 241 -18.23 -0.42 -11.53
C SER A 241 -18.64 0.16 -10.19
N ASN A 242 -19.24 -0.68 -9.33
CA ASN A 242 -19.51 -0.36 -7.93
C ASN A 242 -18.18 -0.06 -7.19
N ASN A 243 -18.16 0.93 -6.31
CA ASN A 243 -17.02 1.33 -5.48
C ASN A 243 -16.34 0.17 -4.74
N LYS A 244 -17.11 -0.81 -4.26
CA LYS A 244 -16.55 -2.02 -3.64
C LYS A 244 -15.63 -2.80 -4.58
N TYR A 245 -16.00 -2.88 -5.87
CA TYR A 245 -15.20 -3.55 -6.88
C TYR A 245 -13.95 -2.73 -7.24
N ARG A 246 -14.10 -1.41 -7.41
CA ARG A 246 -12.96 -0.49 -7.65
C ARG A 246 -11.95 -0.54 -6.52
N TYR A 247 -12.41 -0.51 -5.28
CA TYR A 247 -11.56 -0.64 -4.10
C TYR A 247 -10.78 -1.96 -4.09
N LYS A 248 -11.47 -3.08 -4.38
CA LYS A 248 -10.83 -4.40 -4.48
C LYS A 248 -9.77 -4.43 -5.59
N GLN A 249 -10.06 -3.84 -6.74
CA GLN A 249 -9.11 -3.74 -7.86
C GLN A 249 -7.91 -2.88 -7.50
N TYR A 250 -8.13 -1.71 -6.89
CA TYR A 250 -7.08 -0.84 -6.39
C TYR A 250 -6.18 -1.56 -5.39
N ARG A 251 -6.75 -2.21 -4.37
CA ARG A 251 -5.99 -2.99 -3.37
C ARG A 251 -5.19 -4.12 -4.03
N SER A 252 -5.80 -4.83 -4.99
CA SER A 252 -5.10 -5.87 -5.75
C SER A 252 -3.92 -5.29 -6.53
N CYS A 253 -4.11 -4.17 -7.24
CA CYS A 253 -3.06 -3.48 -7.99
C CYS A 253 -1.93 -3.02 -7.08
N LEU A 254 -2.25 -2.35 -5.98
CA LEU A 254 -1.28 -1.87 -5.00
C LEU A 254 -0.48 -3.04 -4.40
N CYS A 255 -1.13 -4.13 -4.00
CA CYS A 255 -0.44 -5.32 -3.48
C CYS A 255 0.53 -5.91 -4.52
N THR A 256 0.11 -6.01 -5.79
CA THR A 256 0.98 -6.49 -6.88
C THR A 256 2.16 -5.54 -7.12
N LEU A 257 1.95 -4.23 -7.05
CA LEU A 257 3.04 -3.24 -7.19
C LEU A 257 3.99 -3.27 -6.01
N LEU A 258 3.51 -3.46 -4.78
CA LEU A 258 4.36 -3.62 -3.60
C LEU A 258 5.19 -4.91 -3.67
N GLN A 259 4.68 -5.98 -4.28
CA GLN A 259 5.51 -7.15 -4.61
C GLN A 259 6.59 -6.79 -5.63
N ASN A 260 6.29 -5.94 -6.62
CA ASN A 260 7.28 -5.46 -7.58
C ASN A 260 8.42 -4.69 -6.91
N VAL A 261 8.14 -3.89 -5.88
CA VAL A 261 9.16 -3.14 -5.11
C VAL A 261 10.27 -4.04 -4.57
N TYR A 262 9.97 -5.29 -4.20
CA TYR A 262 11.00 -6.24 -3.74
C TYR A 262 11.95 -6.70 -4.85
N HIS A 263 11.50 -6.64 -6.10
CA HIS A 263 12.24 -7.12 -7.26
C HIS A 263 12.96 -5.98 -7.99
N ASP A 264 12.33 -4.82 -8.08
CA ASP A 264 12.90 -3.62 -8.66
C ASP A 264 12.49 -2.43 -7.78
N VAL A 265 13.40 -2.02 -6.90
CA VAL A 265 13.12 -0.97 -5.91
C VAL A 265 12.78 0.34 -6.63
N ALA A 266 13.55 0.73 -7.65
CA ALA A 266 13.35 2.01 -8.33
C ALA A 266 12.08 1.99 -9.18
N ALA A 267 11.96 1.07 -10.14
CA ALA A 267 10.79 1.02 -11.00
C ALA A 267 9.52 0.64 -10.23
N GLY A 268 9.63 -0.24 -9.24
CA GLY A 268 8.52 -0.64 -8.37
C GLY A 268 7.94 0.53 -7.58
N TRP A 269 8.78 1.32 -6.89
CA TRP A 269 8.29 2.50 -6.17
C TRP A 269 7.73 3.56 -7.11
N LEU A 270 8.34 3.77 -8.28
CA LEU A 270 7.82 4.70 -9.27
C LEU A 270 6.48 4.24 -9.85
N MET A 271 6.25 2.94 -10.06
CA MET A 271 4.92 2.44 -10.45
C MET A 271 3.88 2.62 -9.34
N VAL A 272 4.27 2.45 -8.08
CA VAL A 272 3.39 2.77 -6.94
C VAL A 272 3.05 4.27 -6.93
N ALA A 273 4.04 5.13 -7.15
CA ALA A 273 3.82 6.58 -7.27
C ALA A 273 2.89 6.92 -8.44
N SER A 274 3.06 6.26 -9.60
CA SER A 274 2.16 6.42 -10.75
C SER A 274 0.72 5.99 -10.43
N LEU A 275 0.52 4.92 -9.65
CA LEU A 275 -0.82 4.53 -9.17
C LEU A 275 -1.45 5.62 -8.29
N PHE A 276 -0.67 6.20 -7.37
CA PHE A 276 -1.14 7.30 -6.53
C PHE A 276 -1.44 8.56 -7.34
N TYR A 277 -0.62 8.88 -8.34
CA TYR A 277 -0.88 9.95 -9.29
C TYR A 277 -2.21 9.76 -10.02
N LYS A 278 -2.42 8.56 -10.60
CA LYS A 278 -3.64 8.22 -11.32
C LYS A 278 -4.90 8.25 -10.46
N THR A 279 -4.76 7.96 -9.17
CA THR A 279 -5.85 8.07 -8.19
C THR A 279 -5.93 9.45 -7.52
N LYS A 280 -5.27 10.47 -8.08
CA LYS A 280 -5.26 11.86 -7.61
C LYS A 280 -4.75 12.06 -6.17
N GLN A 281 -3.98 11.10 -5.66
CA GLN A 281 -3.33 11.19 -4.35
C GLN A 281 -1.93 11.82 -4.50
N TYR A 282 -1.88 13.03 -5.08
CA TYR A 282 -0.65 13.68 -5.52
C TYR A 282 0.39 13.81 -4.40
N ASN A 283 -0.01 14.18 -3.18
CA ASN A 283 0.91 14.27 -2.04
C ASN A 283 1.61 12.93 -1.71
N LYS A 284 0.90 11.80 -1.83
CA LYS A 284 1.50 10.47 -1.62
C LYS A 284 2.45 10.14 -2.77
N ALA A 285 2.07 10.45 -4.01
CA ALA A 285 2.91 10.27 -5.18
C ALA A 285 4.21 11.09 -5.10
N VAL A 286 4.15 12.35 -4.66
CA VAL A 286 5.34 13.19 -4.41
C VAL A 286 6.26 12.55 -3.38
N HIS A 287 5.71 12.14 -2.24
CA HIS A 287 6.50 11.53 -1.17
C HIS A 287 7.26 10.28 -1.64
N ILE A 288 6.58 9.38 -2.37
CA ILE A 288 7.19 8.16 -2.89
C ILE A 288 8.19 8.44 -4.01
N SER A 289 7.92 9.43 -4.86
CA SER A 289 8.84 9.84 -5.93
C SER A 289 10.11 10.47 -5.37
N MET A 290 9.99 11.35 -4.37
CA MET A 290 11.12 11.92 -3.62
C MET A 290 11.92 10.85 -2.88
N TYR A 291 11.24 9.89 -2.24
CA TYR A 291 11.91 8.73 -1.67
C TYR A 291 12.70 7.96 -2.73
N SER A 292 12.10 7.71 -3.90
CA SER A 292 12.77 7.04 -5.02
C SER A 292 14.02 7.82 -5.47
N ILE A 293 13.91 9.14 -5.68
CA ILE A 293 15.05 10.02 -6.02
C ILE A 293 16.16 9.93 -4.97
N SER A 294 15.81 9.94 -3.67
CA SER A 294 16.80 9.83 -2.57
C SER A 294 17.58 8.50 -2.56
N LYS A 295 17.07 7.48 -3.25
CA LYS A 295 17.71 6.16 -3.45
C LYS A 295 18.43 6.07 -4.78
N LEU A 296 18.07 6.89 -5.76
CA LEU A 296 18.70 7.02 -7.08
C LEU A 296 19.97 7.91 -7.04
N THR A 297 20.82 7.73 -6.03
CA THR A 297 22.12 8.44 -5.91
C THR A 297 23.27 7.52 -6.30
N PRO A 298 24.33 7.97 -7.01
CA PRO A 298 25.37 7.09 -7.51
C PRO A 298 26.22 6.52 -6.38
N GLU A 299 26.11 7.04 -5.16
CA GLU A 299 26.77 6.48 -3.99
C GLU A 299 25.94 5.33 -3.38
N LYS A 300 24.64 5.53 -3.14
CA LYS A 300 23.75 4.49 -2.58
C LYS A 300 23.46 3.33 -3.54
N LEU A 301 23.57 3.58 -4.83
CA LEU A 301 23.52 2.54 -5.86
C LEU A 301 24.71 1.56 -5.74
N TYR A 302 25.77 1.92 -5.00
CA TYR A 302 27.01 1.16 -4.84
C TYR A 302 27.33 0.82 -3.37
N HIS A 303 26.78 1.54 -2.39
CA HIS A 303 27.15 1.42 -0.96
C HIS A 303 26.73 0.09 -0.31
N ASP A 304 25.85 -0.70 -0.94
CA ASP A 304 25.50 -2.07 -0.54
C ASP A 304 26.39 -3.16 -1.21
N MET A 305 27.55 -2.80 -1.77
CA MET A 305 28.54 -3.73 -2.32
C MET A 305 29.91 -3.62 -1.62
N THR A 306 30.41 -4.73 -1.06
CA THR A 306 31.83 -4.87 -0.66
C THR A 306 32.61 -5.57 -1.78
N MET A 307 33.92 -5.46 -1.98
CA MET A 307 34.93 -4.39 -1.93
C MET A 307 36.13 -5.04 -2.66
N SER A 308 36.18 -4.92 -3.97
CA SER A 308 37.45 -4.95 -4.72
C SER A 308 37.32 -3.98 -5.89
N ASP A 309 37.02 -2.74 -5.52
CA ASP A 309 37.52 -1.50 -6.11
C ASP A 309 37.52 -1.40 -7.63
N ILE A 310 36.34 -1.47 -8.24
CA ILE A 310 36.22 -1.11 -9.66
C ILE A 310 35.95 0.37 -9.80
N ASN A 311 37.01 1.07 -10.20
CA ASN A 311 37.02 2.49 -10.55
C ASN A 311 36.00 2.77 -11.68
N TYR A 312 35.05 3.69 -11.46
CA TYR A 312 33.93 3.99 -12.37
C TYR A 312 34.38 4.33 -13.80
N GLN A 313 35.50 5.03 -13.95
CA GLN A 313 36.12 5.32 -15.26
C GLN A 313 36.65 4.04 -15.96
N SER A 314 37.16 3.08 -15.20
CA SER A 314 37.62 1.78 -15.71
C SER A 314 36.47 0.88 -16.15
N LEU A 315 35.33 0.88 -15.44
CA LEU A 315 34.14 0.11 -15.84
C LEU A 315 33.47 0.71 -17.08
N LYS A 316 33.37 2.05 -17.18
CA LYS A 316 32.90 2.75 -18.38
C LYS A 316 33.79 2.44 -19.60
N LEU A 317 35.10 2.32 -19.41
CA LEU A 317 36.04 1.92 -20.46
C LEU A 317 36.02 0.41 -20.78
N GLN A 318 35.69 -0.46 -19.83
CA GLN A 318 35.63 -1.93 -20.02
C GLN A 318 34.29 -2.43 -20.57
N LEU A 319 33.17 -1.82 -20.18
CA LEU A 319 31.81 -2.14 -20.70
C LEU A 319 31.68 -1.89 -22.21
N PHE A 320 32.48 -0.97 -22.76
CA PHE A 320 32.55 -0.73 -24.20
C PHE A 320 33.50 -1.68 -24.95
N LYS A 321 34.31 -2.51 -24.26
CA LYS A 321 35.38 -3.27 -24.92
C LYS A 321 35.36 -4.80 -24.82
N LYS A 322 34.65 -5.48 -23.90
CA LYS A 322 34.41 -6.94 -24.04
C LYS A 322 33.41 -7.54 -23.06
N ARG A 323 32.68 -8.53 -23.57
CA ARG A 323 31.66 -9.39 -22.95
C ARG A 323 32.11 -10.02 -21.62
N ILE A 324 31.54 -9.60 -20.48
CA ILE A 324 31.37 -10.45 -19.29
C ILE A 324 29.96 -10.20 -18.77
N LEU A 325 29.07 -11.18 -19.03
CA LEU A 325 27.61 -11.07 -18.85
C LEU A 325 27.11 -11.66 -17.52
N ILE A 326 28.02 -12.15 -16.67
CA ILE A 326 27.68 -13.09 -15.58
C ILE A 326 27.55 -12.40 -14.21
N ASP A 327 28.17 -11.22 -14.01
CA ASP A 327 28.21 -10.53 -12.70
C ASP A 327 27.32 -9.26 -12.61
N MET A 328 26.38 -9.11 -13.55
CA MET A 328 25.51 -7.93 -13.68
C MET A 328 24.30 -7.74 -12.72
N PRO A 329 23.81 -8.62 -11.83
CA PRO A 329 22.37 -8.56 -11.48
C PRO A 329 22.00 -7.87 -10.17
N LYS A 330 22.96 -7.51 -9.29
CA LYS A 330 22.64 -6.66 -8.10
C LYS A 330 22.66 -5.16 -8.44
N ILE A 331 23.36 -4.80 -9.51
CA ILE A 331 23.22 -3.52 -10.21
C ILE A 331 21.96 -3.68 -11.09
N MET A 332 20.80 -3.41 -10.50
CA MET A 332 20.06 -2.19 -10.83
C MET A 332 19.49 -2.19 -12.25
N LEU A 333 18.25 -2.66 -12.39
CA LEU A 333 17.31 -2.12 -13.39
C LEU A 333 16.83 -0.71 -12.97
N VAL A 334 17.74 0.09 -12.41
CA VAL A 334 17.51 1.52 -12.15
C VAL A 334 17.40 2.28 -13.48
N ASP A 335 17.84 1.66 -14.57
CA ASP A 335 17.93 2.29 -15.88
C ASP A 335 16.60 2.79 -16.44
N PHE A 336 15.47 2.11 -16.19
CA PHE A 336 14.19 2.56 -16.74
C PHE A 336 12.94 1.98 -16.08
N ILE A 337 11.86 2.75 -16.14
CA ILE A 337 10.48 2.28 -15.93
C ILE A 337 9.83 1.99 -17.28
N GLY A 338 9.19 0.83 -17.41
CA GLY A 338 8.50 0.40 -18.65
C GLY A 338 6.97 0.38 -18.50
N PHE A 339 6.28 0.90 -19.50
CA PHE A 339 4.82 0.86 -19.58
C PHE A 339 4.33 0.15 -20.85
N CYS A 340 3.35 -0.72 -20.70
CA CYS A 340 2.59 -1.32 -21.79
C CYS A 340 1.69 -0.25 -22.45
N VAL A 341 1.38 -0.41 -23.75
CA VAL A 341 0.56 0.54 -24.54
C VAL A 341 -0.77 0.89 -23.85
N ASN A 342 -1.39 -0.09 -23.19
CA ASN A 342 -2.69 0.05 -22.54
C ASN A 342 -2.60 0.23 -21.02
N SER A 343 -1.41 0.60 -20.52
CA SER A 343 -1.18 0.75 -19.09
C SER A 343 -2.03 1.87 -18.51
N LYS A 344 -2.84 1.51 -17.52
CA LYS A 344 -3.65 2.44 -16.71
C LYS A 344 -2.83 3.23 -15.69
N LEU A 345 -1.54 2.91 -15.55
CA LEU A 345 -0.60 3.64 -14.69
C LEU A 345 0.10 4.80 -15.40
N ILE A 346 -0.04 4.95 -16.72
CA ILE A 346 0.61 6.05 -17.45
C ILE A 346 -0.14 7.36 -17.15
N PRO A 347 0.55 8.43 -16.70
CA PRO A 347 -0.01 9.77 -16.60
C PRO A 347 -0.74 10.18 -17.88
N ASP A 348 -1.90 10.83 -17.76
CA ASP A 348 -2.72 11.17 -18.93
C ASP A 348 -1.96 12.07 -19.91
N GLU A 349 -1.07 12.92 -19.39
CA GLU A 349 -0.18 13.82 -20.12
C GLU A 349 0.81 13.09 -21.04
N LEU A 350 1.11 11.81 -20.75
CA LEU A 350 2.02 11.00 -21.55
C LEU A 350 1.31 10.12 -22.58
N GLN A 351 -0.02 9.99 -22.54
CA GLN A 351 -0.75 9.04 -23.39
C GLN A 351 -0.57 9.30 -24.88
N ILE A 352 -0.45 10.57 -25.29
CA ILE A 352 -0.25 10.98 -26.69
C ILE A 352 1.04 10.37 -27.26
N PHE A 353 2.06 10.17 -26.42
CA PHE A 353 3.38 9.68 -26.84
C PHE A 353 3.51 8.15 -26.77
N VAL A 354 2.53 7.46 -26.17
CA VAL A 354 2.57 6.01 -25.94
C VAL A 354 1.82 5.20 -27.02
N SER A 355 1.12 5.87 -27.94
CA SER A 355 0.29 5.21 -28.96
C SER A 355 1.02 4.23 -29.88
N ASN A 356 2.35 4.24 -29.92
CA ASN A 356 3.15 3.51 -30.92
C ASN A 356 3.91 2.28 -30.37
N GLY A 357 3.68 1.87 -29.11
CA GLY A 357 4.31 0.66 -28.57
C GLY A 357 4.65 0.73 -27.08
N GLN A 358 5.41 -0.25 -26.61
CA GLN A 358 5.92 -0.26 -25.24
C GLN A 358 6.89 0.93 -25.06
N THR A 359 6.55 1.84 -24.14
CA THR A 359 7.41 2.98 -23.80
C THR A 359 8.21 2.69 -22.54
N SER A 360 9.41 3.27 -22.47
CA SER A 360 10.26 3.15 -21.29
C SER A 360 11.05 4.42 -21.09
N PHE A 361 11.10 4.89 -19.85
CA PHE A 361 11.68 6.16 -19.46
C PHE A 361 12.80 5.93 -18.44
N PRO A 362 13.88 6.71 -18.45
CA PRO A 362 14.86 6.67 -17.37
C PRO A 362 14.19 6.89 -16.01
N SER A 363 14.48 6.05 -15.02
CA SER A 363 13.78 6.10 -13.73
C SER A 363 13.93 7.45 -13.04
N THR A 364 15.13 8.03 -13.06
CA THR A 364 15.39 9.34 -12.45
C THR A 364 14.63 10.46 -13.17
N SER A 365 14.70 10.53 -14.50
CA SER A 365 13.94 11.51 -15.27
C SER A 365 12.43 11.37 -15.03
N TYR A 366 11.92 10.13 -14.99
CA TYR A 366 10.51 9.87 -14.71
C TYR A 366 10.12 10.28 -13.29
N ALA A 367 10.99 10.07 -12.29
CA ALA A 367 10.72 10.47 -10.91
C ALA A 367 10.57 12.00 -10.77
N HIS A 368 11.49 12.78 -11.36
CA HIS A 368 11.39 14.25 -11.36
C HIS A 368 10.18 14.74 -12.17
N PHE A 369 9.91 14.11 -13.32
CA PHE A 369 8.72 14.40 -14.11
C PHE A 369 7.42 14.12 -13.35
N LEU A 370 7.34 13.01 -12.60
CA LEU A 370 6.16 12.67 -11.82
C LEU A 370 5.96 13.63 -10.65
N ASN A 371 7.03 14.10 -10.00
CA ASN A 371 6.96 15.17 -9.01
C ASN A 371 6.44 16.47 -9.62
N PHE A 372 6.99 16.87 -10.77
CA PHE A 372 6.52 18.02 -11.53
C PHE A 372 5.00 17.93 -11.79
N LEU A 373 4.51 16.80 -12.33
CA LEU A 373 3.09 16.62 -12.59
C LEU A 373 2.25 16.71 -11.30
N CYS A 374 2.71 16.13 -10.20
CA CYS A 374 1.99 16.22 -8.94
C CYS A 374 1.91 17.67 -8.43
N HIS A 375 2.99 18.45 -8.49
CA HIS A 375 2.99 19.86 -8.09
C HIS A 375 2.16 20.74 -9.03
N TYR A 376 2.15 20.42 -10.32
CA TYR A 376 1.27 21.05 -11.31
C TYR A 376 -0.22 20.86 -10.95
N HIS A 377 -0.65 19.62 -10.67
CA HIS A 377 -2.04 19.33 -10.27
C HIS A 377 -2.41 19.81 -8.85
N LEU A 378 -1.41 20.06 -8.00
CA LEU A 378 -1.58 20.67 -6.69
C LEU A 378 -1.59 22.21 -6.74
N GLU A 379 -1.45 22.82 -7.92
CA GLU A 379 -1.36 24.27 -8.11
C GLU A 379 -0.26 24.92 -7.27
N ASN A 380 0.87 24.22 -7.10
CA ASN A 380 2.04 24.73 -6.37
C ASN A 380 3.13 25.18 -7.35
N ASP A 381 3.01 26.40 -7.86
CA ASP A 381 3.89 26.95 -8.89
C ASP A 381 5.38 26.93 -8.52
N SER A 382 5.71 27.24 -7.26
CA SER A 382 7.10 27.23 -6.79
C SER A 382 7.70 25.84 -6.89
N GLN A 383 7.05 24.83 -6.30
CA GLN A 383 7.57 23.45 -6.32
C GLN A 383 7.49 22.81 -7.70
N CYS A 384 6.53 23.24 -8.52
CA CYS A 384 6.41 22.87 -9.92
C CYS A 384 7.64 23.37 -10.71
N HIS A 385 8.03 24.64 -10.52
CA HIS A 385 9.20 25.21 -11.16
C HIS A 385 10.51 24.53 -10.69
N ASP A 386 10.66 24.30 -9.39
CA ASP A 386 11.82 23.60 -8.83
C ASP A 386 11.95 22.19 -9.42
N SER A 387 10.85 21.42 -9.46
CA SER A 387 10.83 20.07 -10.05
C SER A 387 11.14 20.07 -11.55
N PHE A 388 10.73 21.11 -12.27
CA PHE A 388 11.07 21.28 -13.69
C PHE A 388 12.55 21.58 -13.89
N GLN A 389 13.14 22.48 -13.08
CA GLN A 389 14.57 22.76 -13.11
C GLN A 389 15.40 21.50 -12.80
N ASP A 390 14.98 20.72 -11.81
CA ASP A 390 15.62 19.45 -11.48
C ASP A 390 15.55 18.45 -12.64
N LEU A 391 14.39 18.36 -13.32
CA LEU A 391 14.24 17.53 -14.51
C LEU A 391 15.18 17.97 -15.63
N GLN A 392 15.30 19.27 -15.88
CA GLN A 392 16.23 19.83 -16.86
C GLN A 392 17.68 19.48 -16.51
N LEU A 393 18.06 19.63 -15.24
CA LEU A 393 19.41 19.34 -14.76
C LEU A 393 19.75 17.85 -14.93
N VAL A 394 18.86 16.96 -14.51
CA VAL A 394 19.05 15.50 -14.64
C VAL A 394 19.22 15.08 -16.10
N ILE A 395 18.44 15.68 -17.02
CA ILE A 395 18.55 15.38 -18.45
C ILE A 395 19.83 15.93 -19.04
N LYS A 396 20.16 17.20 -18.75
CA LYS A 396 21.36 17.87 -19.24
C LYS A 396 22.64 17.16 -18.81
N GLU A 397 22.70 16.71 -17.56
CA GLU A 397 23.87 16.01 -17.01
C GLU A 397 23.86 14.50 -17.33
N HIS A 398 22.90 14.03 -18.13
CA HIS A 398 22.68 12.61 -18.44
C HIS A 398 22.68 11.71 -17.19
N TYR A 399 22.13 12.23 -16.09
CA TYR A 399 22.24 11.61 -14.78
C TYR A 399 21.41 10.33 -14.69
N LEU A 400 22.11 9.18 -14.73
CA LEU A 400 21.52 7.84 -14.84
C LEU A 400 20.64 7.66 -16.10
N ILE A 401 21.02 8.32 -17.20
CA ILE A 401 20.35 8.22 -18.51
C ILE A 401 21.30 7.56 -19.50
N THR A 402 20.87 6.43 -20.08
CA THR A 402 21.62 5.79 -21.18
C THR A 402 21.34 6.47 -22.52
N GLU A 403 22.30 6.46 -23.44
CA GLU A 403 22.16 7.06 -24.78
C GLU A 403 20.90 6.55 -25.52
N LYS A 404 20.56 5.26 -25.35
CA LYS A 404 19.36 4.64 -25.94
C LYS A 404 18.04 5.20 -25.41
N ARG A 405 18.07 5.90 -24.27
CA ARG A 405 16.89 6.41 -23.55
C ARG A 405 16.83 7.92 -23.48
N GLU A 406 17.83 8.62 -24.01
CA GLU A 406 17.89 10.07 -24.04
C GLU A 406 16.64 10.67 -24.73
N GLY A 407 16.23 10.12 -25.88
CA GLY A 407 15.02 10.56 -26.57
C GLY A 407 13.76 10.44 -25.70
N ALA A 408 13.63 9.39 -24.87
CA ALA A 408 12.51 9.24 -23.96
C ALA A 408 12.55 10.26 -22.81
N ALA A 409 13.74 10.62 -22.33
CA ALA A 409 13.89 11.67 -21.33
C ALA A 409 13.47 13.05 -21.87
N TYR A 410 13.85 13.39 -23.10
CA TYR A 410 13.41 14.63 -23.75
C TYR A 410 11.91 14.68 -24.01
N ILE A 411 11.24 13.54 -24.24
CA ILE A 411 9.77 13.51 -24.30
C ILE A 411 9.17 14.01 -22.97
N LEU A 412 9.68 13.53 -21.83
CA LEU A 412 9.20 13.99 -20.51
C LEU A 412 9.42 15.49 -20.32
N LEU A 413 10.59 16.00 -20.69
CA LEU A 413 10.91 17.43 -20.61
C LEU A 413 9.99 18.29 -21.49
N ASN A 414 9.76 17.84 -22.72
CA ASN A 414 8.89 18.55 -23.67
C ASN A 414 7.44 18.61 -23.17
N VAL A 415 6.93 17.52 -22.58
CA VAL A 415 5.59 17.50 -21.98
C VAL A 415 5.52 18.49 -20.83
N ALA A 416 6.51 18.50 -19.94
CA ALA A 416 6.55 19.44 -18.82
C ALA A 416 6.60 20.90 -19.28
N LEU A 417 7.40 21.21 -20.32
CA LEU A 417 7.49 22.54 -20.92
C LEU A 417 6.15 23.00 -21.52
N GLN A 418 5.43 22.11 -22.20
CA GLN A 418 4.12 22.43 -22.76
C GLN A 418 3.10 22.77 -21.66
N LEU A 419 3.10 22.02 -20.55
CA LEU A 419 2.20 22.27 -19.42
C LEU A 419 2.48 23.62 -18.74
N LEU A 420 3.76 23.97 -18.56
CA LEU A 420 4.14 25.29 -18.03
C LEU A 420 3.72 26.44 -18.95
N ALA A 421 3.84 26.26 -20.26
CA ALA A 421 3.41 27.27 -21.23
C ALA A 421 1.89 27.47 -21.22
N ILE A 422 1.11 26.41 -20.99
CA ILE A 422 -0.35 26.48 -20.85
C ILE A 422 -0.72 27.22 -19.56
N SER A 423 -0.10 26.88 -18.42
CA SER A 423 -0.36 27.55 -17.14
C SER A 423 -0.10 29.05 -17.21
N SER A 424 1.05 29.45 -17.79
CA SER A 424 1.42 30.86 -17.93
C SER A 424 0.39 31.68 -18.72
N ARG A 425 -0.19 31.11 -19.78
CA ARG A 425 -1.21 31.81 -20.60
C ARG A 425 -2.48 32.08 -19.83
N MET A 426 -2.94 31.13 -19.00
CA MET A 426 -4.14 31.31 -18.20
C MET A 426 -3.98 32.46 -17.18
N THR A 427 -2.78 32.63 -16.62
CA THR A 427 -2.49 33.74 -15.70
C THR A 427 -2.58 35.10 -16.39
N TYR A 428 -2.05 35.24 -17.62
CA TYR A 428 -2.12 36.50 -18.37
C TYR A 428 -3.55 36.86 -18.82
N GLU A 429 -4.36 35.88 -19.20
CA GLU A 429 -5.77 36.12 -19.58
C GLU A 429 -6.62 36.56 -18.37
N CYS A 430 -6.36 36.00 -17.19
CA CYS A 430 -7.02 36.45 -15.95
C CYS A 430 -6.59 37.86 -15.54
N CYS A 431 -5.35 38.26 -15.74
CA CYS A 431 -4.89 39.62 -15.38
C CYS A 431 -5.30 40.71 -16.38
N SER A 432 -5.62 40.37 -17.63
CA SER A 432 -6.02 41.35 -18.67
C SER A 432 -7.52 41.67 -18.68
N THR A 433 -8.30 41.02 -17.83
CA THR A 433 -9.76 41.19 -17.70
C THR A 433 -10.18 41.97 -16.44
N TYR A 434 -9.22 42.49 -15.67
CA TYR A 434 -9.41 43.45 -14.57
C TYR A 434 -8.74 44.78 -14.92
#